data_AF-A0A960YBC8-F1
#
_entry.id   AF-A0A960YBC8-F1
#
_cell.length_a   1.000
_cell.length_b   1.000
_cell.length_c   1.000
_cell.angle_alpha   90.00
_cell.angle_beta   90.00
_cell.angle_gamma   90.00
#
_symmetry.space_group_name_H-M   'P 1'
#
loop_
_entity.id
_entity.type
_entity.pdbx_description
1 polymer ?
#
loop_
_entity_poly.entity_id
_entity_poly.type
_entity_poly.pdbx_seq_one_letter_code
_entity_poly.pdbx_strand_id
1 'polypeptide(L)'
;MDIQKSIYSETEMVDIFRELFLKHNKVCKMVWGQIPYKKEFIRTFLSDKSFSKSPFLYWDHPVPKLIAGCWNFFKMNDMKPQKDFRLVSYLYPPGKLDCYSVGFLQPYLMHTELNCKNLNMIDADWRIHEAHWQLLEEFFKGKFTTEEEIEKDLPNLRLGWIARFDGKPMEASTDVNLNTVCFKSHHSVCKKFISAFQARYRSIKTINLQLSFLHSGDYTTKKDTIPVIYLSNAIDTIYTSQKQFDLFLDSVKKGLPDKGKAVFIYHSAGRDNFGIYELERRGEAYKVRTVCKDIYYTSPVHKIQRTFSTYFERIRNRDKVNKKISCQQLFLEKTGEKDIKEIN
;
A
#
# COMPACT_ATOMS: atom_id res chain seq x y z
N MET A 1 22.79 15.47 2.08
CA MET A 1 21.32 15.52 1.93
C MET A 1 20.72 14.62 2.99
N ASP A 2 19.82 15.15 3.82
CA ASP A 2 19.27 14.41 4.96
C ASP A 2 18.06 13.58 4.53
N ILE A 3 18.27 12.27 4.35
CA ILE A 3 17.21 11.30 3.99
C ILE A 3 16.28 11.06 5.21
N GLN A 4 16.57 11.63 6.39
CA GLN A 4 15.74 11.50 7.60
C GLN A 4 14.60 12.53 7.69
N LYS A 5 14.52 13.48 6.74
CA LYS A 5 13.39 14.41 6.67
C LYS A 5 12.11 13.64 6.31
N SER A 6 10.99 13.96 6.97
CA SER A 6 9.71 13.28 6.75
C SER A 6 8.86 13.89 5.61
N ILE A 7 9.17 15.12 5.20
CA ILE A 7 8.44 15.87 4.16
C ILE A 7 9.46 16.61 3.29
N TYR A 8 9.42 16.39 1.97
CA TYR A 8 10.33 17.00 1.00
C TYR A 8 9.58 17.94 0.06
N SER A 9 10.22 19.00 -0.41
CA SER A 9 9.73 19.81 -1.53
C SER A 9 9.80 19.00 -2.83
N GLU A 10 9.08 19.46 -3.86
CA GLU A 10 9.09 18.82 -5.17
C GLU A 10 10.49 18.77 -5.79
N THR A 11 11.26 19.86 -5.71
CA THR A 11 12.64 19.92 -6.19
C THR A 11 13.57 18.98 -5.42
N GLU A 12 13.43 18.91 -4.09
CA GLU A 12 14.19 17.97 -3.26
C GLU A 12 13.87 16.52 -3.65
N MET A 13 12.61 16.19 -3.94
CA MET A 13 12.20 14.84 -4.35
C MET A 13 12.83 14.40 -5.67
N VAL A 14 12.87 15.29 -6.67
CA VAL A 14 13.50 15.00 -7.98
C VAL A 14 14.99 14.65 -7.80
N ASP A 15 15.72 15.45 -7.02
CA ASP A 15 17.14 15.22 -6.77
C ASP A 15 17.37 13.93 -5.94
N ILE A 16 16.54 13.68 -4.93
CA ILE A 16 16.57 12.45 -4.12
C ILE A 16 16.36 11.22 -5.00
N PHE A 17 15.30 11.20 -5.80
CA PHE A 17 15.01 10.04 -6.65
C PHE A 17 16.11 9.83 -7.69
N ARG A 18 16.65 10.89 -8.28
CA ARG A 18 17.78 10.77 -9.22
C ARG A 18 19.01 10.16 -8.56
N GLU A 19 19.38 10.62 -7.36
CA GLU A 19 20.50 10.06 -6.61
C GLU A 19 20.27 8.59 -6.24
N LEU A 20 19.09 8.27 -5.70
CA LEU A 20 18.71 6.90 -5.34
C LEU A 20 18.74 6.00 -6.58
N PHE A 21 18.20 6.45 -7.71
CA PHE A 21 18.17 5.72 -8.96
C PHE A 21 19.57 5.33 -9.45
N LEU A 22 20.49 6.28 -9.54
CA LEU A 22 21.85 6.01 -10.02
C LEU A 22 22.60 5.03 -9.10
N LYS A 23 22.49 5.24 -7.80
CA LYS A 23 23.19 4.45 -6.78
C LYS A 23 22.60 3.03 -6.67
N HIS A 24 21.28 2.92 -6.57
CA HIS A 24 20.58 1.65 -6.33
C HIS A 24 20.49 0.77 -7.58
N ASN A 25 20.44 1.32 -8.80
CA ASN A 25 20.51 0.49 -10.01
C ASN A 25 21.76 -0.39 -10.03
N LYS A 26 22.90 0.16 -9.59
CA LYS A 26 24.15 -0.60 -9.50
C LYS A 26 24.05 -1.71 -8.45
N VAL A 27 23.44 -1.43 -7.30
CA VAL A 27 23.13 -2.43 -6.27
C VAL A 27 22.26 -3.54 -6.85
N CYS A 28 21.14 -3.19 -7.50
CA CYS A 28 20.21 -4.18 -8.04
C CYS A 28 20.83 -5.04 -9.15
N LYS A 29 21.68 -4.47 -10.01
CA LYS A 29 22.45 -5.25 -11.00
C LYS A 29 23.38 -6.27 -10.34
N MET A 30 24.07 -5.90 -9.25
CA MET A 30 24.92 -6.84 -8.50
C MET A 30 24.09 -7.94 -7.86
N VAL A 31 22.96 -7.56 -7.25
CA VAL A 31 22.03 -8.45 -6.57
C VAL A 31 21.46 -9.51 -7.50
N TRP A 32 21.04 -9.11 -8.70
CA TRP A 32 20.43 -9.99 -9.69
C TRP A 32 21.46 -10.68 -10.61
N GLY A 33 22.75 -10.64 -10.26
CA GLY A 33 23.81 -11.35 -10.98
C GLY A 33 24.13 -10.78 -12.37
N GLN A 34 23.68 -9.56 -12.67
CA GLN A 34 23.92 -8.91 -13.95
C GLN A 34 25.31 -8.27 -14.03
N ILE A 35 25.94 -7.96 -12.88
CA ILE A 35 27.33 -7.51 -12.76
C ILE A 35 28.01 -8.15 -11.53
N PRO A 36 29.35 -8.17 -11.44
CA PRO A 36 30.06 -8.75 -10.30
C PRO A 36 29.69 -8.10 -8.95
N TYR A 37 29.44 -8.95 -7.95
CA TYR A 37 29.12 -8.54 -6.59
C TYR A 37 30.32 -7.88 -5.89
N LYS A 38 30.10 -6.73 -5.24
CA LYS A 38 31.12 -6.00 -4.46
C LYS A 38 30.61 -5.71 -3.06
N LYS A 39 31.05 -6.48 -2.06
CA LYS A 39 30.55 -6.44 -0.69
C LYS A 39 30.64 -5.04 -0.07
N GLU A 40 31.76 -4.38 -0.30
CA GLU A 40 32.13 -3.06 0.21
C GLU A 40 31.17 -2.00 -0.32
N PHE A 41 30.75 -2.11 -1.58
CA PHE A 41 29.78 -1.20 -2.18
C PHE A 41 28.39 -1.41 -1.59
N ILE A 42 27.92 -2.65 -1.41
CA ILE A 42 26.57 -2.86 -0.87
C ILE A 42 26.46 -2.44 0.60
N ARG A 43 27.54 -2.57 1.37
CA ARG A 43 27.63 -2.12 2.77
C ARG A 43 27.41 -0.61 2.95
N THR A 44 27.58 0.20 1.91
CA THR A 44 27.25 1.63 1.98
C THR A 44 25.74 1.89 1.89
N PHE A 45 24.93 0.88 1.58
CA PHE A 45 23.48 1.00 1.37
C PHE A 45 22.65 0.24 2.41
N LEU A 46 23.10 -0.94 2.83
CA LEU A 46 22.36 -1.79 3.78
C LEU A 46 23.30 -2.26 4.89
N SER A 47 22.77 -2.28 6.11
CA SER A 47 23.53 -2.74 7.27
C SER A 47 23.93 -4.22 7.15
N ASP A 48 25.04 -4.60 7.76
CA ASP A 48 25.50 -6.00 7.82
C ASP A 48 24.46 -6.96 8.45
N LYS A 49 23.52 -6.45 9.26
CA LYS A 49 22.42 -7.25 9.83
C LYS A 49 21.33 -7.58 8.81
N SER A 50 21.15 -6.74 7.79
CA SER A 50 20.25 -7.01 6.67
C SER A 50 20.82 -8.08 5.73
N PHE A 51 22.14 -8.27 5.76
CA PHE A 51 22.86 -9.39 5.18
C PHE A 51 22.82 -10.62 6.11
N SER A 52 21.69 -11.31 6.20
CA SER A 52 21.76 -12.70 6.67
C SER A 52 22.64 -13.51 5.70
N LYS A 53 23.27 -14.59 6.18
CA LYS A 53 24.39 -15.34 5.57
C LYS A 53 24.18 -15.89 4.14
N SER A 54 23.05 -15.61 3.50
CA SER A 54 22.71 -16.03 2.14
C SER A 54 23.06 -14.91 1.14
N PRO A 55 23.63 -15.20 -0.04
CA PRO A 55 23.73 -14.23 -1.13
C PRO A 55 22.37 -13.58 -1.39
N PHE A 56 22.31 -12.30 -1.77
CA PHE A 56 21.06 -11.53 -1.89
C PHE A 56 20.00 -12.19 -2.82
N LEU A 57 20.46 -12.97 -3.81
CA LEU A 57 19.64 -13.82 -4.68
C LEU A 57 18.76 -14.83 -3.89
N TYR A 58 19.16 -15.17 -2.67
CA TYR A 58 18.59 -16.15 -1.76
C TYR A 58 18.16 -15.56 -0.41
N TRP A 59 17.91 -14.25 -0.34
CA TRP A 59 17.28 -13.69 0.87
C TRP A 59 15.89 -14.28 1.06
N ASP A 60 15.74 -15.01 2.15
CA ASP A 60 14.46 -15.54 2.62
C ASP A 60 13.47 -14.40 3.00
N HIS A 61 13.98 -13.19 3.25
CA HIS A 61 13.17 -12.05 3.69
C HIS A 61 13.01 -10.96 2.62
N PRO A 62 11.78 -10.48 2.34
CA PRO A 62 11.50 -9.55 1.25
C PRO A 62 11.88 -8.08 1.53
N VAL A 63 11.77 -7.64 2.79
CA VAL A 63 11.89 -6.22 3.19
C VAL A 63 13.17 -5.53 2.69
N PRO A 64 14.38 -6.07 2.86
CA PRO A 64 15.54 -5.31 2.44
C PRO A 64 15.72 -5.27 0.91
N LYS A 65 15.03 -6.12 0.13
CA LYS A 65 14.94 -5.99 -1.34
C LYS A 65 14.08 -4.80 -1.75
N LEU A 66 12.97 -4.58 -1.02
CA LEU A 66 12.06 -3.44 -1.19
C LEU A 66 12.76 -2.13 -0.84
N ILE A 67 13.44 -2.07 0.32
CA ILE A 67 14.21 -0.88 0.72
C ILE A 67 15.30 -0.54 -0.31
N ALA A 68 15.95 -1.56 -0.87
CA ALA A 68 16.94 -1.37 -1.93
C ALA A 68 16.32 -0.90 -3.26
N GLY A 69 15.00 -1.00 -3.45
CA GLY A 69 14.33 -0.74 -4.71
C GLY A 69 14.65 -1.78 -5.78
N CYS A 70 14.99 -3.01 -5.39
CA CYS A 70 15.40 -4.07 -6.31
C CYS A 70 14.31 -5.10 -6.57
N TRP A 71 13.15 -4.96 -5.93
CA TRP A 71 12.04 -5.89 -6.04
C TRP A 71 10.70 -5.22 -5.71
N ASN A 72 10.08 -4.56 -6.69
CA ASN A 72 8.98 -3.63 -6.42
C ASN A 72 7.64 -4.14 -6.98
N PHE A 73 6.56 -3.88 -6.26
CA PHE A 73 5.21 -4.33 -6.60
C PHE A 73 4.36 -3.17 -7.14
N PHE A 74 4.46 -2.91 -8.45
CA PHE A 74 3.57 -1.93 -9.12
C PHE A 74 2.19 -2.52 -9.46
N LYS A 75 2.06 -3.84 -9.45
CA LYS A 75 0.81 -4.50 -9.78
C LYS A 75 -0.15 -4.50 -8.60
N MET A 76 -1.40 -4.07 -8.81
CA MET A 76 -2.47 -4.22 -7.84
C MET A 76 -2.77 -5.71 -7.63
N ASN A 77 -2.43 -6.22 -6.44
CA ASN A 77 -2.59 -7.62 -6.08
C ASN A 77 -3.84 -7.91 -5.26
N ASP A 78 -4.53 -6.88 -4.81
CA ASP A 78 -5.77 -6.96 -4.07
C ASP A 78 -6.93 -7.28 -5.04
N MET A 79 -7.74 -8.29 -4.74
CA MET A 79 -8.88 -8.64 -5.62
C MET A 79 -10.11 -7.89 -5.17
N LYS A 80 -10.76 -7.19 -6.10
CA LYS A 80 -11.96 -6.37 -5.82
C LYS A 80 -11.82 -5.38 -4.62
N PRO A 81 -10.68 -4.69 -4.41
CA PRO A 81 -10.48 -3.79 -3.27
C PRO A 81 -11.47 -2.61 -3.20
N GLN A 82 -12.18 -2.30 -4.29
CA GLN A 82 -13.26 -1.32 -4.29
C GLN A 82 -14.38 -1.68 -3.29
N LYS A 83 -14.60 -2.98 -3.01
CA LYS A 83 -15.61 -3.41 -2.02
C LYS A 83 -15.26 -2.92 -0.61
N ASP A 84 -13.98 -2.97 -0.27
CA ASP A 84 -13.46 -2.51 1.02
C ASP A 84 -13.77 -1.03 1.25
N PHE A 85 -13.45 -0.21 0.26
CA PHE A 85 -13.62 1.23 0.33
C PHE A 85 -15.10 1.63 0.27
N ARG A 86 -15.91 0.99 -0.57
CA ARG A 86 -17.36 1.22 -0.57
C ARG A 86 -17.98 0.91 0.78
N LEU A 87 -17.62 -0.21 1.40
CA LEU A 87 -18.13 -0.50 2.74
C LEU A 87 -17.78 0.63 3.73
N VAL A 88 -16.54 1.13 3.68
CA VAL A 88 -16.13 2.26 4.53
C VAL A 88 -16.92 3.54 4.21
N SER A 89 -17.21 3.86 2.95
CA SER A 89 -18.01 5.05 2.60
C SER A 89 -19.47 4.97 3.08
N TYR A 90 -20.04 3.77 3.25
CA TYR A 90 -21.34 3.58 3.89
C TYR A 90 -21.29 3.67 5.42
N LEU A 91 -20.17 3.28 6.02
CA LEU A 91 -20.01 3.24 7.48
C LEU A 91 -19.58 4.59 8.07
N TYR A 92 -18.91 5.44 7.30
CA TYR A 92 -18.33 6.70 7.76
C TYR A 92 -18.70 7.84 6.82
N PRO A 93 -18.91 9.06 7.35
CA PRO A 93 -19.39 10.18 6.55
C PRO A 93 -18.35 10.61 5.50
N PRO A 94 -18.77 10.88 4.24
CA PRO A 94 -17.88 11.34 3.18
C PRO A 94 -17.32 12.73 3.49
N GLY A 95 -16.19 13.08 2.86
CA GLY A 95 -15.57 14.42 2.95
C GLY A 95 -14.87 14.74 4.28
N LYS A 96 -14.90 13.82 5.26
CA LYS A 96 -14.18 13.90 6.53
C LYS A 96 -12.99 12.93 6.62
N LEU A 97 -12.62 12.30 5.50
CA LEU A 97 -11.65 11.20 5.50
C LEU A 97 -10.27 11.68 5.05
N ASP A 98 -9.27 11.42 5.90
CA ASP A 98 -7.86 11.54 5.55
C ASP A 98 -7.35 10.14 5.24
N CYS A 99 -6.99 9.90 3.98
CA CYS A 99 -6.71 8.56 3.50
C CYS A 99 -5.21 8.28 3.51
N TYR A 100 -4.84 7.12 4.02
CA TYR A 100 -3.48 6.61 4.09
C TYR A 100 -3.45 5.26 3.43
N SER A 101 -2.52 5.03 2.51
CA SER A 101 -2.44 3.76 1.79
C SER A 101 -0.99 3.39 1.51
N VAL A 102 -0.73 2.09 1.52
CA VAL A 102 0.52 1.45 1.07
C VAL A 102 0.34 0.91 -0.35
N GLY A 103 1.44 0.77 -1.09
CA GLY A 103 1.44 0.23 -2.45
C GLY A 103 1.01 1.21 -3.54
N PHE A 104 1.19 0.79 -4.80
CA PHE A 104 1.19 1.70 -5.94
C PHE A 104 -0.21 2.17 -6.37
N LEU A 105 -1.17 1.27 -6.64
CA LEU A 105 -2.47 1.70 -7.20
C LEU A 105 -3.56 1.94 -6.15
N GLN A 106 -3.38 1.36 -4.96
CA GLN A 106 -4.33 1.38 -3.86
C GLN A 106 -4.76 2.81 -3.44
N PRO A 107 -3.86 3.81 -3.33
CA PRO A 107 -4.26 5.16 -2.89
C PRO A 107 -5.24 5.83 -3.88
N TYR A 108 -5.06 5.59 -5.17
CA TYR A 108 -5.90 6.17 -6.22
C TYR A 108 -7.30 5.58 -6.20
N LEU A 109 -7.41 4.26 -6.07
CA LEU A 109 -8.69 3.59 -5.91
C LEU A 109 -9.40 4.03 -4.61
N MET A 110 -8.64 4.16 -3.52
CA MET A 110 -9.15 4.62 -2.24
C MET A 110 -9.79 6.01 -2.36
N HIS A 111 -9.13 6.97 -3.02
CA HIS A 111 -9.70 8.29 -3.25
C HIS A 111 -10.96 8.25 -4.13
N THR A 112 -10.96 7.44 -5.19
CA THR A 112 -12.11 7.28 -6.08
C THR A 112 -13.36 6.78 -5.35
N GLU A 113 -13.23 5.93 -4.34
CA GLU A 113 -14.40 5.41 -3.60
C GLU A 113 -14.72 6.22 -2.34
N LEU A 114 -13.72 6.77 -1.65
CA LEU A 114 -13.90 7.47 -0.37
C LEU A 114 -14.01 9.00 -0.48
N ASN A 115 -13.69 9.57 -1.64
CA ASN A 115 -13.58 11.03 -1.83
C ASN A 115 -12.69 11.68 -0.75
N CYS A 116 -11.48 11.15 -0.61
CA CYS A 116 -10.53 11.54 0.42
C CYS A 116 -10.20 13.03 0.34
N LYS A 117 -10.19 13.72 1.48
CA LYS A 117 -9.81 15.13 1.56
C LYS A 117 -8.31 15.30 1.35
N ASN A 118 -7.53 14.46 2.01
CA ASN A 118 -6.08 14.37 1.87
C ASN A 118 -5.71 12.92 1.52
N LEU A 119 -4.70 12.75 0.68
CA LEU A 119 -4.19 11.44 0.30
C LEU A 119 -2.73 11.31 0.75
N ASN A 120 -2.43 10.28 1.53
CA ASN A 120 -1.10 10.01 2.07
C ASN A 120 -0.64 8.64 1.57
N MET A 121 0.45 8.62 0.83
CA MET A 121 1.06 7.42 0.30
C MET A 121 2.23 7.07 1.22
N ILE A 122 2.17 5.94 1.91
CA ILE A 122 3.19 5.51 2.88
C ILE A 122 3.84 4.25 2.33
N ASP A 123 5.14 4.30 2.07
CA ASP A 123 5.90 3.12 1.66
C ASP A 123 7.37 3.27 2.04
N ALA A 124 8.04 2.17 2.36
CA ALA A 124 9.48 2.15 2.59
C ALA A 124 10.27 1.89 1.29
N ASP A 125 9.57 1.43 0.24
CA ASP A 125 10.10 1.29 -1.11
C ASP A 125 10.07 2.66 -1.81
N TRP A 126 11.25 3.27 -1.92
CA TRP A 126 11.39 4.58 -2.56
C TRP A 126 11.02 4.56 -4.05
N ARG A 127 11.06 3.41 -4.74
CA ARG A 127 10.63 3.32 -6.14
C ARG A 127 9.13 3.33 -6.29
N ILE A 128 8.39 2.87 -5.29
CA ILE A 128 6.93 3.05 -5.25
C ILE A 128 6.62 4.55 -5.14
N HIS A 129 7.37 5.30 -4.33
CA HIS A 129 7.23 6.77 -4.28
C HIS A 129 7.64 7.47 -5.57
N GLU A 130 8.75 7.06 -6.19
CA GLU A 130 9.16 7.57 -7.51
C GLU A 130 8.06 7.34 -8.55
N ALA A 131 7.45 6.15 -8.54
CA ALA A 131 6.34 5.82 -9.43
C ALA A 131 5.07 6.64 -9.12
N HIS A 132 4.76 6.88 -7.85
CA HIS A 132 3.67 7.77 -7.46
C HIS A 132 3.90 9.18 -7.97
N TRP A 133 5.11 9.72 -7.80
CA TRP A 133 5.47 11.04 -8.30
C TRP A 133 5.26 11.15 -9.81
N GLN A 134 5.78 10.18 -10.59
CA GLN A 134 5.56 10.14 -12.05
C GLN A 134 4.07 10.06 -12.42
N LEU A 135 3.29 9.23 -11.74
CA LEU A 135 1.85 9.09 -12.04
C LEU A 135 1.06 10.35 -11.69
N LEU A 136 1.41 11.01 -10.58
CA LEU A 136 0.81 12.28 -10.16
C LEU A 136 1.14 13.42 -11.14
N GLU A 137 2.36 13.47 -11.69
CA GLU A 137 2.71 14.42 -12.75
C GLU A 137 1.83 14.23 -13.99
N GLU A 138 1.59 12.99 -14.41
CA GLU A 138 0.72 12.71 -15.55
C GLU A 138 -0.74 13.11 -15.28
N PHE A 139 -1.29 12.84 -14.09
CA PHE A 139 -2.61 13.33 -13.69
C PHE A 139 -2.68 14.87 -13.71
N PHE A 140 -1.66 15.54 -13.19
CA PHE A 140 -1.56 17.01 -13.21
C PHE A 140 -1.55 17.57 -14.64
N LYS A 141 -0.88 16.89 -15.58
CA LYS A 141 -0.87 17.23 -17.02
C LYS A 141 -2.18 16.94 -17.74
N GLY A 142 -3.21 16.44 -17.06
CA GLY A 142 -4.50 16.15 -17.69
C GLY A 142 -4.58 14.77 -18.35
N LYS A 143 -3.65 13.86 -18.05
CA LYS A 143 -3.61 12.51 -18.65
C LYS A 143 -4.61 11.56 -18.02
N PHE A 144 -4.81 10.41 -18.66
CA PHE A 144 -5.70 9.34 -18.20
C PHE A 144 -7.20 9.74 -18.14
N THR A 145 -7.67 10.62 -19.01
CA THR A 145 -9.06 11.11 -18.94
C THR A 145 -10.05 10.05 -19.41
N THR A 146 -9.68 9.22 -20.40
CA THR A 146 -10.53 8.12 -20.90
C THR A 146 -9.85 6.75 -20.79
N GLU A 147 -10.63 5.68 -20.96
CA GLU A 147 -10.12 4.30 -20.97
C GLU A 147 -9.08 4.07 -22.09
N GLU A 148 -9.26 4.70 -23.26
CA GLU A 148 -8.36 4.61 -24.41
C GLU A 148 -7.07 5.40 -24.21
N GLU A 149 -7.15 6.56 -23.54
CA GLU A 149 -5.98 7.37 -23.22
C GLU A 149 -5.06 6.66 -22.21
N ILE A 150 -5.64 5.87 -21.30
CA ILE A 150 -4.85 5.16 -20.29
C ILE A 150 -3.79 4.24 -20.90
N GLU A 151 -4.14 3.51 -21.96
CA GLU A 151 -3.18 2.63 -22.64
C GLU A 151 -2.09 3.40 -23.39
N LYS A 152 -2.35 4.66 -23.77
CA LYS A 152 -1.40 5.54 -24.47
C LYS A 152 -0.50 6.31 -23.51
N ASP A 153 -1.01 6.65 -22.33
CA ASP A 153 -0.30 7.46 -21.34
C ASP A 153 0.56 6.61 -20.39
N LEU A 154 0.17 5.36 -20.09
CA LEU A 154 0.94 4.46 -19.22
C LEU A 154 2.41 4.26 -19.65
N PRO A 155 2.73 4.14 -20.95
CA PRO A 155 4.12 4.05 -21.43
C PRO A 155 5.02 5.25 -21.07
N ASN A 156 4.46 6.39 -20.65
CA ASN A 156 5.26 7.54 -20.20
C ASN A 156 5.96 7.28 -18.85
N LEU A 157 5.47 6.31 -18.08
CA LEU A 157 6.05 5.93 -16.80
C LEU A 157 7.33 5.11 -17.02
N ARG A 158 8.34 5.43 -16.22
CA ARG A 158 9.64 4.75 -16.17
C ARG A 158 9.69 3.86 -14.94
N LEU A 159 9.11 2.67 -15.06
CA LEU A 159 9.13 1.66 -14.01
C LEU A 159 10.18 0.59 -14.30
N GLY A 160 10.73 0.01 -13.24
CA GLY A 160 11.78 -1.00 -13.33
C GLY A 160 11.92 -1.79 -12.04
N TRP A 161 12.73 -2.85 -12.09
CA TRP A 161 12.96 -3.80 -11.01
C TRP A 161 11.67 -4.43 -10.48
N ILE A 162 10.77 -4.71 -11.41
CA ILE A 162 9.42 -5.20 -11.12
C ILE A 162 9.49 -6.63 -10.59
N ALA A 163 8.77 -6.88 -9.50
CA ALA A 163 8.67 -8.19 -8.91
C ALA A 163 8.13 -9.23 -9.90
N ARG A 164 8.92 -10.29 -10.13
CA ARG A 164 8.61 -11.44 -10.96
C ARG A 164 8.94 -12.74 -10.23
N PHE A 165 8.18 -13.79 -10.53
CA PHE A 165 8.26 -15.11 -9.88
C PHE A 165 8.78 -16.21 -10.82
N ASP A 166 9.22 -15.85 -12.02
CA ASP A 166 9.72 -16.77 -13.07
C ASP A 166 11.22 -17.07 -12.96
N GLY A 167 11.88 -16.58 -11.91
CA GLY A 167 13.30 -16.82 -11.66
C GLY A 167 14.27 -16.07 -12.58
N LYS A 168 13.77 -15.23 -13.50
CA LYS A 168 14.62 -14.42 -14.39
C LYS A 168 15.16 -13.17 -13.65
N PRO A 169 16.37 -12.68 -14.01
CA PRO A 169 16.85 -11.40 -13.51
C PRO A 169 15.87 -10.27 -13.77
N MET A 170 15.80 -9.31 -12.85
CA MET A 170 14.96 -8.12 -13.00
C MET A 170 15.68 -7.04 -13.80
N GLU A 171 14.92 -6.22 -14.51
CA GLU A 171 15.45 -5.24 -15.44
C GLU A 171 15.27 -3.82 -14.90
N ALA A 172 16.20 -2.91 -15.20
CA ALA A 172 16.18 -1.54 -14.69
C ALA A 172 15.07 -0.67 -15.32
N SER A 173 14.49 -1.10 -16.42
CA SER A 173 13.40 -0.43 -17.14
C SER A 173 12.46 -1.49 -17.68
N THR A 174 11.20 -1.14 -17.88
CA THR A 174 10.17 -2.01 -18.45
C THR A 174 9.22 -1.18 -19.29
N ASP A 175 8.75 -1.73 -20.41
CA ASP A 175 7.70 -1.10 -21.21
C ASP A 175 6.38 -1.13 -20.42
N VAL A 176 6.01 0.00 -19.82
CA VAL A 176 4.87 0.09 -18.93
C VAL A 176 3.57 0.01 -19.72
N ASN A 177 2.71 -0.92 -19.33
CA ASN A 177 1.38 -1.11 -19.88
C ASN A 177 0.40 -1.57 -18.79
N LEU A 178 -0.85 -1.85 -19.14
CA LEU A 178 -1.85 -2.29 -18.16
C LEU A 178 -1.45 -3.56 -17.40
N ASN A 179 -0.71 -4.50 -18.01
CA ASN A 179 -0.23 -5.69 -17.32
C ASN A 179 0.89 -5.40 -16.31
N THR A 180 1.49 -4.22 -16.37
CA THR A 180 2.50 -3.76 -15.40
C THR A 180 1.83 -3.37 -14.09
N VAL A 181 0.67 -2.71 -14.18
CA VAL A 181 -0.01 -2.12 -13.04
C VAL A 181 -1.22 -2.94 -12.57
N CYS A 182 -1.83 -3.75 -13.45
CA CYS A 182 -3.02 -4.53 -13.14
C CYS A 182 -2.92 -5.97 -13.68
N PHE A 183 -3.68 -6.89 -13.11
CA PHE A 183 -3.88 -8.20 -13.71
C PHE A 183 -4.82 -8.11 -14.91
N LYS A 184 -4.60 -8.96 -15.92
CA LYS A 184 -5.41 -9.01 -17.15
C LYS A 184 -6.91 -9.10 -16.87
N SER A 185 -7.31 -9.93 -15.93
CA SER A 185 -8.72 -10.10 -15.51
C SER A 185 -9.35 -8.83 -14.93
N HIS A 186 -8.55 -7.85 -14.49
CA HIS A 186 -9.01 -6.61 -13.88
C HIS A 186 -8.80 -5.39 -14.77
N HIS A 187 -8.38 -5.54 -16.03
CA HIS A 187 -8.08 -4.38 -16.90
C HIS A 187 -9.25 -3.40 -17.04
N SER A 188 -10.49 -3.88 -17.20
CA SER A 188 -11.65 -2.98 -17.32
C SER A 188 -11.89 -2.18 -16.04
N VAL A 189 -11.87 -2.85 -14.88
CA VAL A 189 -11.99 -2.16 -13.57
C VAL A 189 -10.82 -1.19 -13.38
N CYS A 190 -9.63 -1.60 -13.82
CA CYS A 190 -8.41 -0.81 -13.71
C CYS A 190 -8.52 0.52 -14.45
N LYS A 191 -8.93 0.46 -15.72
CA LYS A 191 -9.13 1.66 -16.54
C LYS A 191 -10.19 2.59 -15.97
N LYS A 192 -11.32 2.03 -15.51
CA LYS A 192 -12.40 2.81 -14.88
C LYS A 192 -11.96 3.56 -13.64
N PHE A 193 -11.16 2.95 -12.76
CA PHE A 193 -10.74 3.65 -11.54
C PHE A 193 -9.69 4.73 -11.83
N ILE A 194 -8.78 4.50 -12.79
CA ILE A 194 -7.74 5.49 -13.14
C ILE A 194 -8.41 6.74 -13.74
N SER A 195 -9.35 6.57 -14.67
CA SER A 195 -10.08 7.71 -15.25
C SER A 195 -10.99 8.40 -14.23
N ALA A 196 -11.64 7.63 -13.35
CA ALA A 196 -12.44 8.19 -12.27
C ALA A 196 -11.60 8.95 -11.23
N PHE A 197 -10.36 8.51 -10.97
CA PHE A 197 -9.41 9.25 -10.14
C PHE A 197 -9.07 10.58 -10.81
N GLN A 198 -8.73 10.56 -12.10
CA GLN A 198 -8.41 11.78 -12.85
C GLN A 198 -9.55 12.80 -12.79
N ALA A 199 -10.80 12.36 -12.98
CA ALA A 199 -11.98 13.22 -12.88
C ALA A 199 -12.15 13.89 -11.50
N ARG A 200 -11.58 13.29 -10.44
CA ARG A 200 -11.67 13.78 -9.06
C ARG A 200 -10.37 14.35 -8.51
N TYR A 201 -9.26 14.26 -9.25
CA TYR A 201 -7.92 14.64 -8.81
C TYR A 201 -7.88 16.05 -8.19
N ARG A 202 -8.55 17.02 -8.82
CA ARG A 202 -8.60 18.42 -8.36
C ARG A 202 -9.36 18.63 -7.04
N SER A 203 -10.13 17.65 -6.57
CA SER A 203 -10.83 17.73 -5.28
C SER A 203 -9.91 17.43 -4.08
N ILE A 204 -8.75 16.83 -4.33
CA ILE A 204 -7.78 16.50 -3.28
C ILE A 204 -7.11 17.79 -2.81
N LYS A 205 -7.13 18.02 -1.49
CA LYS A 205 -6.51 19.21 -0.91
C LYS A 205 -4.99 19.09 -0.82
N THR A 206 -4.50 17.94 -0.36
CA THR A 206 -3.06 17.65 -0.29
C THR A 206 -2.79 16.19 -0.63
N ILE A 207 -1.68 15.95 -1.34
CA ILE A 207 -1.13 14.62 -1.59
C ILE A 207 0.26 14.58 -0.96
N ASN A 208 0.48 13.66 -0.02
CA ASN A 208 1.73 13.52 0.71
C ASN A 208 2.40 12.19 0.36
N LEU A 209 3.66 12.24 -0.04
CA LEU A 209 4.53 11.08 -0.22
C LEU A 209 5.39 10.90 1.02
N GLN A 210 5.12 9.87 1.83
CA GLN A 210 5.85 9.57 3.06
C GLN A 210 6.79 8.37 2.85
N LEU A 211 8.05 8.64 2.52
CA LEU A 211 9.08 7.60 2.46
C LEU A 211 9.41 7.10 3.89
N SER A 212 8.66 6.10 4.33
CA SER A 212 8.70 5.63 5.71
C SER A 212 8.13 4.22 5.84
N PHE A 213 8.59 3.49 6.85
CA PHE A 213 7.85 2.32 7.31
C PHE A 213 6.56 2.76 8.00
N LEU A 214 5.53 1.91 7.96
CA LEU A 214 4.25 2.12 8.65
C LEU A 214 4.38 2.66 10.08
N HIS A 215 5.26 2.06 10.89
CA HIS A 215 5.43 2.44 12.29
C HIS A 215 6.13 3.78 12.54
N SER A 216 6.68 4.39 11.50
CA SER A 216 7.35 5.70 11.53
C SER A 216 6.60 6.76 10.72
N GLY A 217 5.45 6.42 10.12
CA GLY A 217 4.63 7.35 9.35
C GLY A 217 3.99 8.42 10.24
N ASP A 218 3.70 9.56 9.62
CA ASP A 218 2.91 10.64 10.22
C ASP A 218 1.43 10.43 9.93
N TYR A 219 0.65 10.23 11.00
CA TYR A 219 -0.78 10.02 10.98
C TYR A 219 -1.56 11.16 11.64
N THR A 220 -0.94 12.33 11.74
CA THR A 220 -1.57 13.51 12.34
C THR A 220 -2.77 13.94 11.53
N THR A 221 -3.93 14.02 12.17
CA THR A 221 -5.17 14.47 11.53
C THR A 221 -5.75 15.70 12.21
N LYS A 222 -6.59 16.44 11.48
CA LYS A 222 -7.29 17.61 12.03
C LYS A 222 -8.48 17.19 12.89
N LYS A 223 -8.92 18.09 13.77
CA LYS A 223 -10.19 17.92 14.47
C LYS A 223 -11.32 17.66 13.45
N ASP A 224 -12.19 16.71 13.78
CA ASP A 224 -13.32 16.26 12.94
C ASP A 224 -12.97 15.55 11.63
N THR A 225 -11.73 15.06 11.49
CA THR A 225 -11.32 14.15 10.40
C THR A 225 -11.05 12.74 10.92
N ILE A 226 -11.38 11.75 10.10
CA ILE A 226 -11.21 10.32 10.41
C ILE A 226 -10.10 9.80 9.49
N PRO A 227 -8.91 9.44 10.01
CA PRO A 227 -7.92 8.72 9.25
C PRO A 227 -8.47 7.34 8.85
N VAL A 228 -8.41 7.03 7.56
CA VAL A 228 -8.67 5.70 7.01
C VAL A 228 -7.35 5.17 6.47
N ILE A 229 -6.88 4.04 6.99
CA ILE A 229 -5.57 3.48 6.70
C ILE A 229 -5.74 2.12 6.03
N TYR A 230 -5.35 2.04 4.75
CA TYR A 230 -5.36 0.82 3.95
C TYR A 230 -3.99 0.14 4.01
N LEU A 231 -3.97 -1.13 4.42
CA LEU A 231 -2.74 -1.83 4.84
C LEU A 231 -2.31 -2.99 3.94
N SER A 232 -2.96 -3.28 2.80
CA SER A 232 -2.74 -4.48 1.94
C SER A 232 -1.46 -5.27 2.25
N ASN A 233 -1.58 -6.33 3.06
CA ASN A 233 -0.49 -7.24 3.50
C ASN A 233 0.72 -6.60 4.19
N ALA A 234 0.84 -5.28 4.29
CA ALA A 234 1.99 -4.59 4.85
C ALA A 234 2.19 -4.87 6.35
N ILE A 235 1.15 -5.36 7.04
CA ILE A 235 1.23 -5.83 8.43
C ILE A 235 1.38 -7.35 8.56
N ASP A 236 1.65 -8.06 7.47
CA ASP A 236 1.98 -9.48 7.54
C ASP A 236 3.33 -9.68 8.26
N THR A 237 3.49 -10.82 8.92
CA THR A 237 4.66 -11.10 9.78
C THR A 237 5.98 -11.15 9.02
N ILE A 238 5.93 -11.25 7.68
CA ILE A 238 7.11 -11.19 6.79
C ILE A 238 7.55 -9.77 6.45
N TYR A 239 6.75 -8.75 6.78
CA TYR A 239 7.07 -7.33 6.52
C TYR A 239 7.17 -6.52 7.81
N THR A 240 6.29 -6.80 8.75
CA THR A 240 6.14 -6.04 9.98
C THR A 240 6.21 -6.99 11.16
N SER A 241 7.01 -6.68 12.17
CA SER A 241 7.04 -7.40 13.45
C SER A 241 5.94 -6.91 14.40
N GLN A 242 5.63 -7.68 15.45
CA GLN A 242 4.67 -7.25 16.49
C GLN A 242 5.05 -5.89 17.10
N LYS A 243 6.33 -5.71 17.45
CA LYS A 243 6.83 -4.45 18.02
C LYS A 243 6.62 -3.26 17.08
N GLN A 244 6.84 -3.46 15.78
CA GLN A 244 6.57 -2.41 14.79
C GLN A 244 5.08 -2.14 14.65
N PHE A 245 4.23 -3.17 14.66
CA PHE A 245 2.78 -2.99 14.65
C PHE A 245 2.28 -2.21 15.88
N ASP A 246 2.80 -2.50 17.07
CA ASP A 246 2.44 -1.77 18.29
C ASP A 246 2.85 -0.29 18.19
N LEU A 247 4.08 -0.01 17.72
CA LEU A 247 4.55 1.35 17.44
C LEU A 247 3.69 2.08 16.40
N PHE A 248 3.22 1.37 15.37
CA PHE A 248 2.30 1.91 14.37
C PHE A 248 0.98 2.35 15.01
N LEU A 249 0.36 1.51 15.84
CA LEU A 249 -0.87 1.90 16.54
C LEU A 249 -0.67 3.08 17.49
N ASP A 250 0.47 3.14 18.16
CA ASP A 250 0.83 4.30 19.00
C ASP A 250 1.04 5.57 18.18
N SER A 251 1.66 5.50 16.99
CA SER A 251 1.79 6.64 16.08
C SER A 251 0.42 7.16 15.64
N VAL A 252 -0.48 6.26 15.21
CA VAL A 252 -1.86 6.62 14.84
C VAL A 252 -2.60 7.26 16.02
N LYS A 253 -2.51 6.67 17.23
CA LYS A 253 -3.11 7.24 18.44
C LYS A 253 -2.61 8.66 18.71
N LYS A 254 -1.30 8.90 18.62
CA LYS A 254 -0.70 10.23 18.84
C LYS A 254 -1.21 11.26 17.85
N GLY A 255 -1.47 10.86 16.61
CA GLY A 255 -2.02 11.72 15.56
C GLY A 255 -3.52 12.04 15.70
N LEU A 256 -4.25 11.33 16.57
CA LEU A 256 -5.69 11.55 16.78
C LEU A 256 -5.97 12.58 17.87
N PRO A 257 -7.02 13.41 17.75
CA PRO A 257 -7.55 14.18 18.88
C PRO A 257 -8.12 13.24 19.96
N ASP A 258 -8.33 13.76 21.18
CA ASP A 258 -8.99 12.99 22.25
C ASP A 258 -10.37 12.51 21.82
N LYS A 259 -10.66 11.22 22.09
CA LYS A 259 -11.86 10.50 21.61
C LYS A 259 -11.98 10.41 20.08
N GLY A 260 -10.93 10.81 19.35
CA GLY A 260 -10.80 10.63 17.92
C GLY A 260 -10.73 9.16 17.54
N LYS A 261 -11.10 8.87 16.30
CA LYS A 261 -11.17 7.53 15.75
C LYS A 261 -10.32 7.39 14.49
N ALA A 262 -9.67 6.25 14.33
CA ALA A 262 -9.04 5.81 13.10
C ALA A 262 -9.69 4.52 12.60
N VAL A 263 -9.77 4.36 11.28
CA VAL A 263 -10.28 3.16 10.62
C VAL A 263 -9.12 2.49 9.90
N PHE A 264 -8.96 1.18 10.12
CA PHE A 264 -7.99 0.37 9.39
C PHE A 264 -8.72 -0.60 8.49
N ILE A 265 -8.25 -0.71 7.26
CA ILE A 265 -8.68 -1.71 6.30
C ILE A 265 -7.48 -2.61 6.05
N TYR A 266 -7.62 -3.89 6.43
CA TYR A 266 -6.66 -4.91 6.04
C TYR A 266 -7.25 -5.75 4.91
N HIS A 267 -6.51 -5.87 3.82
CA HIS A 267 -6.86 -6.70 2.67
C HIS A 267 -5.85 -7.83 2.49
N SER A 268 -6.34 -9.03 2.21
CA SER A 268 -5.54 -10.22 1.98
C SER A 268 -5.13 -10.33 0.51
N ALA A 269 -3.83 -10.32 0.20
CA ALA A 269 -3.30 -10.36 -1.18
C ALA A 269 -3.86 -11.53 -2.00
N GLY A 270 -4.21 -11.23 -3.25
CA GLY A 270 -4.70 -12.20 -4.21
C GLY A 270 -6.05 -12.82 -3.86
N ARG A 271 -6.78 -12.22 -2.89
CA ARG A 271 -8.10 -12.64 -2.43
C ARG A 271 -9.02 -11.43 -2.38
N ASP A 272 -10.32 -11.66 -2.21
CA ASP A 272 -11.33 -10.61 -2.00
C ASP A 272 -11.71 -10.46 -0.51
N ASN A 273 -10.93 -11.08 0.38
CA ASN A 273 -11.19 -11.10 1.81
C ASN A 273 -10.50 -9.91 2.49
N PHE A 274 -11.26 -9.19 3.32
CA PHE A 274 -10.76 -8.03 4.05
C PHE A 274 -11.35 -7.95 5.46
N GLY A 275 -10.81 -7.04 6.26
CA GLY A 275 -11.37 -6.70 7.57
C GLY A 275 -11.25 -5.21 7.86
N ILE A 276 -12.23 -4.71 8.62
CA ILE A 276 -12.29 -3.33 9.06
C ILE A 276 -12.14 -3.31 10.58
N TYR A 277 -11.21 -2.48 11.06
CA TYR A 277 -10.94 -2.27 12.48
C TYR A 277 -11.05 -0.78 12.79
N GLU A 278 -11.48 -0.45 14.00
CA GLU A 278 -11.55 0.93 14.48
C GLU A 278 -10.69 1.05 15.73
N LEU A 279 -9.80 2.04 15.75
CA LEU A 279 -9.10 2.48 16.97
C LEU A 279 -9.77 3.76 17.47
N GLU A 280 -10.08 3.78 18.76
CA GLU A 280 -10.59 4.95 19.48
C GLU A 280 -9.54 5.38 20.50
N ARG A 281 -9.10 6.64 20.45
CA ARG A 281 -8.21 7.22 21.46
C ARG A 281 -8.96 7.44 22.77
N ARG A 282 -8.39 7.03 23.89
CA ARG A 282 -8.94 7.16 25.25
C ARG A 282 -7.88 7.74 26.20
N GLY A 283 -7.60 9.03 26.04
CA GLY A 283 -6.47 9.69 26.70
C GLY A 283 -5.14 9.13 26.19
N GLU A 284 -4.30 8.63 27.10
CA GLU A 284 -3.03 7.96 26.77
C GLU A 284 -3.20 6.52 26.26
N ALA A 285 -4.36 5.92 26.51
CA ALA A 285 -4.72 4.58 26.05
C ALA A 285 -5.49 4.64 24.72
N TYR A 286 -5.71 3.46 24.14
CA TYR A 286 -6.60 3.29 22.99
C TYR A 286 -7.39 1.98 23.11
N LYS A 287 -8.53 1.91 22.43
CA LYS A 287 -9.28 0.67 22.25
C LYS A 287 -9.35 0.35 20.76
N VAL A 288 -9.03 -0.88 20.39
CA VAL A 288 -9.26 -1.40 19.04
C VAL A 288 -10.47 -2.33 19.05
N ARG A 289 -11.41 -2.11 18.12
CA ARG A 289 -12.52 -3.03 17.86
C ARG A 289 -12.49 -3.51 16.42
N THR A 290 -12.88 -4.76 16.20
CA THR A 290 -13.20 -5.24 14.84
C THR A 290 -14.61 -4.80 14.50
N VAL A 291 -14.78 -4.12 13.38
CA VAL A 291 -16.09 -3.75 12.82
C VAL A 291 -16.67 -4.94 12.05
N CYS A 292 -15.90 -5.48 11.10
CA CYS A 292 -16.18 -6.71 10.38
C CYS A 292 -14.87 -7.41 10.03
N LYS A 293 -14.93 -8.71 9.75
CA LYS A 293 -13.77 -9.46 9.27
C LYS A 293 -14.20 -10.72 8.53
N ASP A 294 -13.62 -10.93 7.35
CA ASP A 294 -13.67 -12.21 6.65
C ASP A 294 -12.57 -13.18 7.12
N ILE A 295 -12.68 -14.45 6.72
CA ILE A 295 -11.62 -15.42 6.96
C ILE A 295 -10.46 -15.11 6.01
N TYR A 296 -9.27 -14.90 6.57
CA TYR A 296 -8.07 -14.67 5.77
C TYR A 296 -7.40 -15.99 5.41
N TYR A 297 -6.98 -16.10 4.16
CA TYR A 297 -6.31 -17.27 3.62
C TYR A 297 -4.97 -16.88 3.04
N THR A 298 -3.96 -17.73 3.21
CA THR A 298 -2.65 -17.54 2.59
C THR A 298 -2.79 -17.29 1.09
N SER A 299 -1.88 -16.47 0.55
CA SER A 299 -1.84 -16.08 -0.85
C SER A 299 -1.97 -17.30 -1.79
N PRO A 300 -2.67 -17.18 -2.94
CA PRO A 300 -2.87 -18.28 -3.89
C PRO A 300 -1.58 -18.89 -4.45
N VAL A 301 -0.43 -18.23 -4.30
CA VAL A 301 0.88 -18.77 -4.70
C VAL A 301 1.35 -19.94 -3.82
N HIS A 302 0.72 -20.16 -2.67
CA HIS A 302 1.00 -21.31 -1.81
C HIS A 302 0.22 -22.55 -2.29
N LYS A 303 0.93 -23.68 -2.44
CA LYS A 303 0.32 -24.99 -2.79
C LYS A 303 -0.75 -25.45 -1.77
N ILE A 304 -0.69 -24.95 -0.54
CA ILE A 304 -1.62 -25.29 0.54
C ILE A 304 -2.26 -24.00 1.05
N GLN A 305 -3.59 -23.90 0.91
CA GLN A 305 -4.37 -22.81 1.49
C GLN A 305 -4.51 -23.01 3.00
N ARG A 306 -4.02 -22.06 3.79
CA ARG A 306 -4.17 -22.06 5.26
C ARG A 306 -4.84 -20.78 5.71
N THR A 307 -5.62 -20.86 6.78
CA THR A 307 -6.15 -19.66 7.43
C THR A 307 -5.06 -19.00 8.25
N PHE A 308 -5.11 -17.68 8.38
CA PHE A 308 -4.18 -16.94 9.24
C PHE A 308 -4.86 -15.77 9.95
N SER A 309 -4.15 -15.23 10.94
CA SER A 309 -4.57 -14.05 11.70
C SER A 309 -3.51 -12.98 11.62
N THR A 310 -3.95 -11.73 11.62
CA THR A 310 -3.10 -10.55 11.66
C THR A 310 -2.80 -10.16 13.10
N TYR A 311 -2.02 -9.10 13.28
CA TYR A 311 -1.76 -8.53 14.59
C TYR A 311 -3.01 -7.96 15.29
N PHE A 312 -4.04 -7.54 14.54
CA PHE A 312 -5.30 -7.06 15.13
C PHE A 312 -6.02 -8.12 15.97
N GLU A 313 -5.93 -9.39 15.58
CA GLU A 313 -6.53 -10.48 16.36
C GLU A 313 -5.87 -10.68 17.72
N ARG A 314 -4.57 -10.40 17.82
CA ARG A 314 -3.78 -10.63 19.03
C ARG A 314 -4.11 -9.62 20.13
N ILE A 315 -4.50 -8.40 19.74
CA ILE A 315 -5.00 -7.36 20.66
C ILE A 315 -6.30 -7.83 21.35
N ARG A 316 -7.11 -8.65 20.65
CA ARG A 316 -8.49 -8.97 21.04
C ARG A 316 -8.63 -10.14 22.02
N ASN A 317 -7.55 -10.83 22.39
CA ASN A 317 -7.61 -11.95 23.35
C ASN A 317 -8.06 -11.56 24.79
N ARG A 318 -8.52 -10.33 25.01
CA ARG A 318 -9.13 -9.86 26.27
C ARG A 318 -10.66 -9.68 26.23
N ASP A 319 -11.29 -9.57 25.05
CA ASP A 319 -12.75 -9.41 24.92
C ASP A 319 -13.37 -10.68 24.30
N LYS A 320 -13.72 -11.63 25.17
CA LYS A 320 -14.52 -12.82 24.83
C LYS A 320 -15.88 -12.39 24.25
N VAL A 321 -16.27 -13.06 23.17
CA VAL A 321 -17.62 -13.09 22.56
C VAL A 321 -18.08 -11.78 21.89
N ASN A 322 -17.98 -11.77 20.56
CA ASN A 322 -19.06 -11.29 19.69
C ASN A 322 -18.88 -11.97 18.34
N LYS A 323 -19.93 -12.65 17.88
CA LYS A 323 -20.03 -13.29 16.55
C LYS A 323 -19.51 -12.29 15.53
N LYS A 324 -18.31 -12.52 14.98
CA LYS A 324 -17.70 -11.55 14.05
C LYS A 324 -18.57 -11.55 12.80
N ILE A 325 -19.20 -10.41 12.52
CA ILE A 325 -19.88 -10.20 11.23
C ILE A 325 -18.81 -10.25 10.13
N SER A 326 -19.08 -11.05 9.09
CA SER A 326 -18.28 -11.06 7.87
C SER A 326 -18.38 -9.69 7.18
N CYS A 327 -17.29 -9.21 6.60
CA CYS A 327 -17.34 -7.97 5.84
C CYS A 327 -18.17 -8.11 4.57
N GLN A 328 -18.14 -9.28 3.92
CA GLN A 328 -19.04 -9.58 2.81
C GLN A 328 -20.51 -9.49 3.24
N GLN A 329 -20.88 -10.11 4.36
CA GLN A 329 -22.25 -10.01 4.88
C GLN A 329 -22.64 -8.55 5.18
N LEU A 330 -21.78 -7.81 5.89
CA LEU A 330 -22.05 -6.41 6.21
C LEU A 330 -22.16 -5.53 4.96
N PHE A 331 -21.36 -5.81 3.94
CA PHE A 331 -21.44 -5.13 2.65
C PHE A 331 -22.82 -5.32 2.03
N LEU A 332 -23.30 -6.56 1.88
CA LEU A 332 -24.63 -6.86 1.33
C LEU A 332 -25.74 -6.16 2.13
N GLU A 333 -25.65 -6.17 3.47
CA GLU A 333 -26.62 -5.50 4.37
C GLU A 333 -26.64 -3.98 4.19
N LYS A 334 -25.50 -3.36 3.86
CA LYS A 334 -25.38 -1.89 3.75
C LYS A 334 -25.61 -1.36 2.34
N THR A 335 -25.24 -2.12 1.32
CA THR A 335 -25.30 -1.67 -0.08
C THR A 335 -26.56 -2.16 -0.79
N GLY A 336 -27.16 -3.27 -0.33
CA GLY A 336 -28.24 -3.93 -1.05
C GLY A 336 -27.78 -4.58 -2.37
N GLU A 337 -26.48 -4.56 -2.68
CA GLU A 337 -25.93 -5.32 -3.80
C GLU A 337 -26.20 -6.80 -3.53
N LYS A 338 -26.73 -7.52 -4.53
CA LYS A 338 -26.78 -8.99 -4.46
C LYS A 338 -25.39 -9.52 -4.79
N ASP A 339 -24.96 -10.55 -4.08
CA ASP A 339 -23.73 -11.26 -4.41
C ASP A 339 -23.95 -11.91 -5.79
N ILE A 340 -23.61 -11.19 -6.85
CA ILE A 340 -23.52 -11.77 -8.19
C ILE A 340 -22.33 -12.71 -8.06
N LYS A 341 -22.62 -13.98 -7.78
CA LYS A 341 -21.74 -15.06 -8.18
C LYS A 341 -21.52 -14.86 -9.67
N GLU A 342 -20.42 -14.20 -10.02
CA GLU A 342 -19.94 -14.16 -11.40
C GLU A 342 -19.84 -15.61 -11.82
N ILE A 343 -20.75 -15.98 -12.71
CA ILE A 343 -20.79 -17.25 -13.41
C ILE A 343 -19.41 -17.37 -14.08
N ASN A 344 -18.70 -18.45 -13.77
CA ASN A 344 -17.41 -18.79 -14.36
C ASN A 344 -17.47 -18.78 -15.89
#